data_AF-A0A6P1NEK4-F1
#
_entry.id   AF-A0A6P1NEK4-F1
#
_cell.length_a   1.000
_cell.length_b   1.000
_cell.length_c   1.000
_cell.angle_alpha   90.00
_cell.angle_beta   90.00
_cell.angle_gamma   90.00
#
_symmetry.space_group_name_H-M   'P 1'
#
loop_
_entity.id
_entity.type
_entity.pdbx_description
1 polymer ?
#
loop_
_entity_poly.entity_id
_entity_poly.type
_entity_poly.pdbx_seq_one_letter_code
_entity_poly.pdbx_strand_id
1 'polypeptide(L)'
;MTSFNHYALGAVADWLHRVVAGLAPAAPGHRHIRFRPQPGGGLTFAEASHLTPYGLASIAWRIEQGVMTADVLVPTGSDATVELPGGEPFDVGSGMHQFTVDLAPLATEFAAQ
;
A
#
# COMPACT_ATOMS: atom_id res chain seq x y z
N MET A 1 -34.02 15.25 -1.78
CA MET A 1 -33.60 13.93 -2.27
C MET A 1 -32.72 13.30 -1.19
N THR A 2 -33.16 12.22 -0.54
CA THR A 2 -32.35 11.55 0.49
C THR A 2 -32.42 10.05 0.25
N SER A 3 -31.26 9.44 0.02
CA SER A 3 -31.08 8.00 0.02
C SER A 3 -29.87 7.69 0.88
N PHE A 4 -30.03 6.72 1.77
CA PHE A 4 -29.02 6.29 2.74
C PHE A 4 -28.09 5.20 2.19
N ASN A 5 -28.19 4.89 0.89
CA ASN A 5 -27.43 3.83 0.24
C ASN A 5 -26.75 4.34 -1.05
N HIS A 6 -26.06 5.46 -0.96
CA HIS A 6 -25.25 5.99 -2.06
C HIS A 6 -23.79 5.61 -1.85
N TYR A 7 -23.21 4.90 -2.83
CA TYR A 7 -21.81 4.46 -2.78
C TYR A 7 -20.81 5.61 -2.87
N ALA A 8 -21.23 6.82 -3.26
CA ALA A 8 -20.34 7.94 -3.54
C ALA A 8 -19.43 8.28 -2.34
N LEU A 9 -19.96 8.21 -1.12
CA LEU A 9 -19.17 8.41 0.10
C LEU A 9 -18.19 7.26 0.37
N GLY A 10 -18.46 6.07 -0.17
CA GLY A 10 -17.57 4.92 -0.13
C GLY A 10 -16.36 5.03 -1.06
N ALA A 11 -16.25 6.07 -1.89
CA ALA A 11 -15.08 6.30 -2.74
C ALA A 11 -13.76 6.39 -1.95
N VAL A 12 -13.82 6.71 -0.65
CA VAL A 12 -12.67 6.65 0.27
C VAL A 12 -12.00 5.28 0.31
N ALA A 13 -12.71 4.20 -0.01
CA ALA A 13 -12.14 2.86 -0.07
C ALA A 13 -10.97 2.78 -1.07
N ASP A 14 -11.01 3.50 -2.19
CA ASP A 14 -9.90 3.52 -3.15
C ASP A 14 -8.62 4.08 -2.51
N TRP A 15 -8.76 5.16 -1.72
CA TRP A 15 -7.65 5.74 -0.96
C TRP A 15 -7.10 4.79 0.12
N LEU A 16 -7.98 4.06 0.82
CA LEU A 16 -7.55 3.05 1.79
C LEU A 16 -6.69 1.95 1.15
N HIS A 17 -7.04 1.48 -0.06
CA HIS A 17 -6.27 0.45 -0.74
C HIS A 17 -4.96 1.01 -1.33
N ARG A 18 -5.04 2.12 -2.07
CA ARG A 18 -3.91 2.62 -2.87
C ARG A 18 -2.91 3.46 -2.09
N VAL A 19 -3.32 4.06 -0.97
CA VAL A 19 -2.48 4.99 -0.21
C VAL A 19 -2.17 4.43 1.17
N VAL A 20 -3.18 4.06 1.95
CA VAL A 20 -2.95 3.54 3.31
C VAL A 20 -2.27 2.17 3.25
N ALA A 21 -2.90 1.19 2.60
CA ALA A 21 -2.25 -0.10 2.38
C ALA A 21 -1.12 0.01 1.35
N GLY A 22 -1.30 0.83 0.31
CA GLY A 22 -0.28 1.14 -0.68
C GLY A 22 -0.30 0.25 -1.93
N LEU A 23 -1.35 -0.53 -2.16
CA LEU A 23 -1.45 -1.44 -3.31
C LEU A 23 -2.17 -0.73 -4.46
N ALA A 24 -1.46 -0.48 -5.57
CA ALA A 24 -2.03 0.16 -6.75
C ALA A 24 -1.50 -0.45 -8.06
N PRO A 25 -2.29 -0.44 -9.15
CA PRO A 25 -1.77 -0.77 -10.47
C PRO A 25 -0.83 0.33 -10.95
N ALA A 26 0.37 -0.04 -11.40
CA ALA A 26 1.29 0.85 -12.11
C ALA A 26 1.26 0.63 -13.63
N ALA A 27 0.71 -0.51 -14.07
CA ALA A 27 0.25 -0.75 -15.43
C ALA A 27 -1.20 -1.27 -15.44
N PRO A 28 -1.94 -1.11 -16.56
CA PRO A 28 -3.30 -1.64 -16.68
C PRO A 28 -3.40 -3.13 -16.30
N GLY A 29 -4.45 -3.48 -15.56
CA GLY A 29 -4.70 -4.86 -15.14
C GLY A 29 -3.71 -5.41 -14.11
N HIS A 30 -2.89 -4.57 -13.46
CA HIS A 30 -1.87 -4.98 -12.49
C HIS A 30 -0.73 -5.82 -13.07
N ARG A 31 -0.44 -5.72 -14.37
CA ARG A 31 0.74 -6.38 -14.97
C ARG A 31 2.05 -5.91 -14.34
N HIS A 32 2.09 -4.65 -13.93
CA HIS A 32 3.09 -4.07 -13.05
C HIS A 32 2.35 -3.45 -11.85
N ILE A 33 2.78 -3.78 -10.65
CA ILE A 33 2.14 -3.38 -9.39
C ILE A 33 3.05 -2.39 -8.67
N ARG A 34 2.47 -1.34 -8.11
CA ARG A 34 3.18 -0.48 -7.15
C ARG A 34 2.71 -0.79 -5.74
N PHE A 35 3.67 -1.08 -4.87
CA PHE A 35 3.48 -1.17 -3.43
C PHE A 35 4.13 0.05 -2.78
N ARG A 36 3.33 1.03 -2.38
CA ARG A 36 3.79 2.28 -1.74
C ARG A 36 2.94 2.63 -0.52
N PRO A 37 3.13 1.95 0.62
CA PRO A 37 2.40 2.27 1.85
C PRO A 37 2.76 3.67 2.34
N GLN A 38 1.75 4.46 2.71
CA GLN A 38 1.91 5.79 3.28
C GLN A 38 1.31 5.82 4.70
N PRO A 39 2.04 5.32 5.71
CA PRO A 39 1.59 5.34 7.09
C PRO A 39 1.39 6.80 7.56
N GLY A 40 0.38 7.01 8.38
CA GLY A 40 0.01 8.33 8.88
C GLY A 40 -1.25 8.26 9.75
N GLY A 41 -1.64 9.38 10.35
CA GLY A 41 -2.88 9.46 11.14
C GLY A 41 -2.93 8.53 12.35
N GLY A 42 -1.78 8.09 12.88
CA GLY A 42 -1.67 7.17 14.01
C GLY A 42 -1.84 5.69 13.66
N LEU A 43 -1.97 5.34 12.38
CA LEU A 43 -2.01 3.94 11.95
C LEU A 43 -0.64 3.28 12.12
N THR A 44 -0.61 2.16 12.83
CA THR A 44 0.59 1.35 13.05
C THR A 44 0.60 0.06 12.23
N PHE A 45 -0.49 -0.25 11.52
CA PHE A 45 -0.53 -1.36 10.57
C PHE A 45 -1.62 -1.14 9.53
N ALA A 46 -1.48 -1.79 8.38
CA ALA A 46 -2.57 -1.99 7.43
C ALA A 46 -2.32 -3.25 6.58
N GLU A 47 -3.40 -3.84 6.08
CA GLU A 47 -3.35 -4.98 5.18
C GLU A 47 -4.40 -4.81 4.07
N ALA A 48 -4.01 -5.14 2.84
CA ALA A 48 -4.93 -5.20 1.71
C ALA A 48 -4.55 -6.33 0.78
N SER A 49 -5.56 -6.90 0.13
CA SER A 49 -5.42 -7.91 -0.91
C SER A 49 -6.31 -7.56 -2.09
N HIS A 50 -5.83 -7.81 -3.29
CA HIS A 50 -6.57 -7.60 -4.53
C HIS A 50 -6.40 -8.82 -5.44
N LEU A 51 -7.52 -9.43 -5.83
CA LEU A 51 -7.53 -10.51 -6.82
C LEU A 51 -7.41 -9.90 -8.22
N THR A 52 -6.19 -9.89 -8.75
CA THR A 52 -5.89 -9.41 -10.11
C THR A 52 -6.24 -10.49 -11.14
N PRO A 53 -6.24 -10.15 -12.46
CA PRO A 53 -6.29 -11.16 -13.52
C PRO A 53 -5.12 -12.17 -13.49
N TYR A 54 -4.02 -11.84 -12.83
CA TYR A 54 -2.82 -12.69 -12.72
C TYR A 54 -2.80 -13.52 -11.43
N GLY A 55 -3.73 -13.29 -10.50
CA GLY A 55 -3.77 -13.93 -9.18
C GLY A 55 -3.80 -12.92 -8.04
N LEU A 56 -3.60 -13.41 -6.82
CA LEU A 56 -3.65 -12.57 -5.62
C LEU A 56 -2.41 -11.68 -5.51
N ALA A 57 -2.63 -10.38 -5.42
CA ALA A 57 -1.64 -9.42 -4.97
C ALA A 57 -2.00 -8.96 -3.57
N SER A 58 -1.04 -8.86 -2.66
CA SER A 58 -1.30 -8.41 -1.29
C SER A 58 -0.14 -7.62 -0.71
N ILE A 59 -0.46 -6.77 0.26
CA ILE A 59 0.49 -6.09 1.12
C ILE A 59 -0.03 -6.12 2.55
N ALA A 60 0.85 -6.43 3.49
CA ALA A 60 0.63 -6.26 4.91
C ALA A 60 1.84 -5.53 5.48
N TRP A 61 1.63 -4.42 6.19
CA TRP A 61 2.70 -3.72 6.87
C TRP A 61 2.34 -3.44 8.32
N ARG A 62 3.37 -3.39 9.17
CA ARG A 62 3.26 -3.07 10.59
C ARG A 62 4.46 -2.23 11.02
N ILE A 63 4.23 -1.29 11.93
CA ILE A 63 5.22 -0.42 12.53
C ILE A 63 5.34 -0.76 14.00
N GLU A 64 6.52 -1.19 14.42
CA GLU A 64 6.87 -1.47 15.80
C GLU A 64 8.19 -0.79 16.13
N GLN A 65 8.24 -0.03 17.23
CA GLN A 65 9.46 0.65 17.70
C GLN A 65 10.14 1.54 16.64
N GLY A 66 9.36 2.15 15.75
CA GLY A 66 9.89 2.99 14.66
C GLY A 66 10.36 2.22 13.43
N VAL A 67 10.22 0.90 13.41
CA VAL A 67 10.58 0.04 12.28
C VAL A 67 9.32 -0.41 11.57
N MET A 68 9.25 -0.22 10.26
CA MET A 68 8.22 -0.84 9.43
C MET A 68 8.70 -2.18 8.88
N THR A 69 7.90 -3.23 9.05
CA THR A 69 8.02 -4.48 8.30
C THR A 69 6.87 -4.58 7.33
N ALA A 70 7.15 -4.91 6.06
CA ALA A 70 6.17 -5.04 5.00
C ALA A 70 6.33 -6.38 4.26
N ASP A 71 5.28 -7.19 4.24
CA ASP A 71 5.15 -8.40 3.45
C ASP A 71 4.33 -8.10 2.19
N VAL A 72 4.86 -8.44 1.02
CA VAL A 72 4.19 -8.27 -0.27
C VAL A 72 4.14 -9.57 -1.05
N LEU A 73 2.98 -9.85 -1.65
CA LEU A 73 2.76 -10.95 -2.57
C LEU A 73 2.58 -10.40 -3.98
N VAL A 74 3.45 -10.80 -4.89
CA VAL A 74 3.35 -10.51 -6.32
C VAL A 74 2.91 -11.78 -7.06
N PRO A 75 1.75 -11.78 -7.74
CA PRO A 75 1.29 -12.97 -8.45
C PRO A 75 2.18 -13.29 -9.67
N THR A 76 2.22 -14.56 -10.05
CA THR A 76 2.94 -15.02 -11.26
C THR A 76 2.44 -14.28 -12.50
N GLY A 77 3.37 -13.85 -13.35
CA GLY A 77 3.05 -13.09 -14.58
C GLY A 77 2.90 -11.58 -14.36
N SER A 78 3.15 -11.10 -13.13
CA SER A 78 3.34 -9.69 -12.80
C SER A 78 4.72 -9.45 -12.18
N ASP A 79 5.16 -8.21 -12.23
CA ASP A 79 6.29 -7.66 -11.48
C ASP A 79 5.83 -6.45 -10.66
N ALA A 80 6.67 -5.95 -9.76
CA ALA A 80 6.30 -4.84 -8.90
C ALA A 80 7.47 -3.93 -8.55
N THR A 81 7.15 -2.65 -8.33
CA THR A 81 8.03 -1.69 -7.65
C THR A 81 7.51 -1.47 -6.23
N VAL A 82 8.40 -1.64 -5.26
CA VAL A 82 8.15 -1.46 -3.82
C VAL A 82 8.84 -0.18 -3.36
N GLU A 83 8.05 0.80 -2.94
CA GLU A 83 8.50 2.12 -2.47
C GLU A 83 8.14 2.26 -0.98
N LEU A 84 9.06 1.93 -0.09
CA LEU A 84 8.85 2.10 1.35
C LEU A 84 9.24 3.51 1.83
N PRO A 85 8.59 4.06 2.88
CA PRO A 85 8.91 5.39 3.37
C PRO A 85 10.39 5.53 3.76
N GLY A 86 11.06 6.56 3.24
CA GLY A 86 12.44 6.89 3.57
C GLY A 86 13.51 5.99 2.92
N GLY A 87 13.12 5.04 2.06
CA GLY A 87 14.04 4.17 1.32
C GLY A 87 13.99 4.40 -0.19
N GLU A 88 14.99 3.85 -0.90
CA GLU A 88 14.98 3.77 -2.36
C GLU A 88 14.01 2.67 -2.84
N PRO A 89 13.43 2.81 -4.05
CA PRO A 89 12.54 1.79 -4.60
C PRO A 89 13.26 0.46 -4.92
N PHE A 90 12.54 -0.65 -4.78
CA PHE A 90 12.99 -1.99 -5.17
C PHE A 90 12.09 -2.57 -6.27
N ASP A 91 12.70 -3.08 -7.33
CA ASP A 91 11.97 -3.87 -8.32
C ASP A 91 12.05 -5.36 -7.97
N VAL A 92 10.90 -6.03 -7.95
CA VAL A 92 10.77 -7.45 -7.62
C VAL A 92 9.89 -8.18 -8.63
N GLY A 93 10.22 -9.45 -8.89
CA GLY A 93 9.37 -10.35 -9.65
C GLY A 93 8.25 -10.97 -8.81
N SER A 94 7.57 -11.97 -9.37
CA SER A 94 6.56 -12.77 -8.66
C SER A 94 7.12 -13.47 -7.43
N GLY A 95 6.32 -13.59 -6.38
CA GLY A 95 6.69 -14.29 -5.14
C GLY A 95 6.26 -13.53 -3.88
N MET A 96 6.61 -14.10 -2.73
CA MET A 96 6.50 -13.45 -1.43
C MET A 96 7.81 -12.74 -1.13
N HIS A 97 7.74 -11.45 -0.80
CA HIS A 97 8.89 -10.65 -0.42
C HIS A 97 8.62 -9.97 0.91
N GLN A 98 9.65 -9.87 1.75
CA GLN A 98 9.59 -9.15 3.02
C GLN A 98 10.64 -8.05 3.02
N PHE A 99 10.24 -6.87 3.49
CA PHE A 99 11.08 -5.69 3.59
C PHE A 99 11.02 -5.11 4.99
N THR A 100 12.10 -4.47 5.40
CA THR A 100 12.19 -3.75 6.68
C THR A 100 12.84 -2.40 6.44
N VAL A 101 12.26 -1.33 6.99
CA VAL A 101 12.82 0.02 6.94
C VAL A 101 12.66 0.73 8.27
N ASP A 102 13.68 1.47 8.67
CA ASP A 102 13.59 2.41 9.79
C ASP A 102 12.77 3.62 9.34
N LEU A 103 11.65 3.87 10.01
CA LEU A 103 10.91 5.10 9.84
C LEU A 103 11.62 6.17 10.65
N ALA A 104 12.42 7.00 9.97
CA ALA A 104 12.83 8.28 10.53
C ALA A 104 11.57 9.01 11.04
N PRO A 105 11.63 9.74 12.16
CA PRO A 105 10.47 10.42 12.71
C PRO A 105 9.81 11.24 11.60
N LEU A 106 8.62 10.81 11.16
CA LEU A 106 7.87 11.45 10.10
C LEU A 106 7.68 12.89 10.55
N ALA A 107 8.27 13.85 9.83
CA ALA A 107 8.12 15.26 10.15
C ALA A 107 6.63 15.57 10.17
N THR A 108 6.09 15.82 11.36
CA THR A 108 4.71 16.24 11.56
C THR A 108 4.57 17.68 11.10
N GLU A 109 4.66 17.94 9.81
CA GLU A 109 4.29 19.24 9.22
C GLU A 109 2.82 19.17 8.79
N PHE A 110 1.92 19.28 9.76
CA PHE A 110 0.61 19.86 9.50
C PHE A 110 0.73 21.37 9.71
N ALA A 111 1.22 22.07 8.69
CA ALA A 111 0.97 23.49 8.57
C ALA A 111 -0.53 23.69 8.35
N ALA A 112 -1.24 24.03 9.43
CA ALA A 112 -2.57 24.60 9.34
C ALA A 112 -2.48 25.88 8.48
N GLN A 113 -3.20 25.89 7.35
CA GLN A 113 -3.57 27.12 6.66
C GLN A 113 -4.80 27.71 7.34
#